data_AF-A0A4S0V1Z3-F1
#
_entry.id   AF-A0A4S0V1Z3-F1
#
_cell.length_a   1.000
_cell.length_b   1.000
_cell.length_c   1.000
_cell.angle_alpha   90.00
_cell.angle_beta   90.00
_cell.angle_gamma   90.00
#
_symmetry.space_group_name_H-M   'P 1'
#
loop_
_entity.id
_entity.type
_entity.pdbx_description
1 polymer ?
#
loop_
_entity_poly.entity_id
_entity_poly.type
_entity_poly.pdbx_seq_one_letter_code
_entity_poly.pdbx_strand_id
1 'polypeptide(L)'
;ASAASDFFARAHVIYIPKRAGDKFVAKLEQLAPAQLYVGPSYEAALPRLRRVLAGAHMGLQVYLAGTEGLVGQAMFEATETGIPHSAIQKEHRGSTARRVQCVHCKGITEDVTRDP
;
A
#
# COMPACT_ATOMS: atom_id res chain seq x y z
N ALA A 1 -7.92 19.45 -1.65
CA ALA A 1 -7.69 19.81 -3.05
C ALA A 1 -8.24 18.70 -3.93
N SER A 2 -9.04 19.00 -4.95
CA SER A 2 -9.49 18.00 -5.92
C SER A 2 -8.31 17.61 -6.82
N ALA A 3 -8.14 16.31 -7.10
CA ALA A 3 -7.15 15.86 -8.07
C ALA A 3 -7.50 16.42 -9.46
N ALA A 4 -6.49 16.70 -10.29
CA ALA A 4 -6.70 17.02 -11.70
C ALA A 4 -7.39 15.84 -12.40
N SER A 5 -8.22 16.10 -13.41
CA SER A 5 -9.02 15.07 -14.09
C SER A 5 -8.18 13.93 -14.70
N ASP A 6 -6.94 14.23 -15.12
CA ASP A 6 -6.00 13.27 -15.70
C ASP A 6 -5.15 12.50 -14.65
N PHE A 7 -5.29 12.84 -13.37
CA PHE A 7 -4.44 12.27 -12.31
C PHE A 7 -4.51 10.74 -12.28
N PHE A 8 -5.71 10.18 -12.37
CA PHE A 8 -5.90 8.74 -12.34
C PHE A 8 -5.44 8.06 -13.63
N ALA A 9 -5.59 8.71 -14.79
CA ALA A 9 -5.17 8.15 -16.08
C ALA A 9 -3.66 7.85 -16.18
N ARG A 10 -2.86 8.37 -15.24
CA ARG A 10 -1.41 8.11 -15.10
C ARG A 10 -1.05 7.33 -13.84
N ALA A 11 -2.04 6.99 -13.01
CA ALA A 11 -1.85 6.34 -11.72
C ALA A 11 -1.88 4.81 -11.83
N HIS A 12 -1.03 4.15 -11.05
CA HIS A 12 -1.06 2.72 -10.83
C HIS A 12 -1.67 2.45 -9.45
N VAL A 13 -2.80 1.74 -9.42
CA VAL A 13 -3.54 1.43 -8.20
C VAL A 13 -3.40 -0.06 -7.89
N ILE A 14 -2.88 -0.36 -6.69
CA ILE A 14 -2.83 -1.71 -6.12
C ILE A 14 -3.82 -1.76 -4.97
N TYR A 15 -4.85 -2.58 -5.10
CA TYR A 15 -5.92 -2.72 -4.13
C TYR A 15 -5.98 -4.15 -3.57
N ILE A 16 -6.00 -4.27 -2.24
CA ILE A 16 -6.07 -5.55 -1.53
C ILE A 16 -7.32 -5.52 -0.65
N PRO A 17 -8.42 -6.19 -1.04
CA PRO A 17 -9.72 -5.99 -0.41
C PRO A 17 -9.84 -6.55 1.03
N LYS A 18 -9.00 -7.52 1.46
CA LYS A 18 -9.11 -8.24 2.75
C LYS A 18 -10.59 -8.41 3.19
N ARG A 19 -11.01 -7.74 4.27
CA ARG A 19 -12.38 -7.81 4.84
C ARG A 19 -13.39 -6.88 4.17
N ALA A 20 -12.93 -5.89 3.41
CA ALA A 20 -13.81 -4.96 2.70
C ALA A 20 -14.48 -5.62 1.48
N GLY A 21 -13.89 -6.70 0.94
CA GLY A 21 -14.38 -7.36 -0.27
C GLY A 21 -14.38 -6.41 -1.47
N ASP A 22 -15.23 -6.69 -2.45
CA ASP A 22 -15.26 -5.93 -3.72
C ASP A 22 -15.95 -4.56 -3.62
N LYS A 23 -16.28 -4.10 -2.40
CA LYS A 23 -17.03 -2.85 -2.15
C LYS A 23 -16.45 -1.61 -2.84
N PHE A 24 -15.13 -1.57 -3.03
CA PHE A 24 -14.45 -0.43 -3.63
C PHE A 24 -13.96 -0.70 -5.05
N VAL A 25 -14.04 -1.93 -5.56
CA VAL A 25 -13.50 -2.30 -6.88
C VAL A 25 -14.20 -1.51 -7.98
N ALA A 26 -15.54 -1.52 -8.01
CA ALA A 26 -16.32 -0.77 -9.00
C ALA A 26 -16.05 0.75 -8.95
N LYS A 27 -15.81 1.32 -7.77
CA LYS A 27 -15.44 2.74 -7.63
C LYS A 27 -14.04 3.02 -8.16
N LEU A 28 -13.09 2.11 -7.95
CA LEU A 28 -11.73 2.24 -8.46
C LEU A 28 -11.67 2.08 -9.98
N GLU A 29 -12.50 1.19 -10.56
CA GLU A 29 -12.64 1.04 -12.00
C GLU A 29 -13.20 2.31 -12.65
N GLN A 30 -14.19 2.96 -12.02
CA GLN A 30 -14.78 4.22 -12.49
C GLN A 30 -13.78 5.39 -12.51
N LEU A 31 -12.71 5.33 -11.70
CA LEU A 31 -11.64 6.33 -11.73
C LEU A 31 -10.73 6.19 -12.97
N ALA A 32 -10.88 5.12 -13.75
CA ALA A 32 -10.10 4.81 -14.95
C ALA A 32 -8.57 4.96 -14.74
N PRO A 33 -7.98 4.27 -13.76
CA PRO A 33 -6.55 4.33 -13.55
C PRO A 33 -5.78 3.72 -14.73
N ALA A 34 -4.55 4.17 -14.97
CA ALA A 34 -3.68 3.58 -16.00
C ALA A 34 -3.53 2.06 -15.81
N GLN A 35 -3.41 1.62 -14.55
CA GLN A 35 -3.44 0.23 -14.15
C GLN A 35 -4.16 0.06 -12.82
N LEU A 36 -5.09 -0.89 -12.76
CA LEU A 36 -5.69 -1.38 -11.52
C LEU A 36 -5.30 -2.84 -11.33
N TYR A 37 -4.74 -3.17 -10.17
CA TYR A 37 -4.52 -4.54 -9.73
C TYR A 37 -5.31 -4.79 -8.45
N VAL A 38 -6.18 -5.80 -8.49
CA VAL A 38 -6.89 -6.30 -7.32
C VAL A 38 -6.31 -7.67 -6.96
N GLY A 39 -5.71 -7.78 -5.77
CA GLY A 39 -5.02 -9.00 -5.34
C GLY A 39 -5.50 -9.50 -3.98
N PRO A 40 -5.43 -10.81 -3.70
CA PRO A 40 -5.95 -11.38 -2.46
C PRO A 40 -5.11 -11.06 -1.21
N SER A 41 -3.81 -10.79 -1.38
CA SER A 41 -2.87 -10.51 -0.29
C SER A 41 -1.75 -9.56 -0.72
N TYR A 42 -1.01 -9.03 0.27
CA TYR A 42 0.17 -8.22 0.01
C TYR A 42 1.26 -9.00 -0.73
N GLU A 43 1.50 -10.25 -0.33
CA GLU A 43 2.49 -11.13 -0.97
C GLU A 43 2.19 -11.37 -2.45
N ALA A 44 0.91 -11.51 -2.81
CA ALA A 44 0.50 -11.63 -4.21
C ALA A 44 0.73 -10.33 -5.00
N ALA A 45 0.60 -9.17 -4.35
CA ALA A 45 0.83 -7.86 -4.96
C ALA A 45 2.32 -7.49 -5.05
N LEU A 46 3.18 -8.07 -4.21
CA LEU A 46 4.56 -7.67 -4.02
C LEU A 46 5.42 -7.69 -5.30
N PRO A 47 5.38 -8.73 -6.16
CA PRO A 47 6.14 -8.73 -7.41
C PRO A 47 5.75 -7.58 -8.34
N ARG A 48 4.45 -7.21 -8.34
CA ARG A 48 3.95 -6.10 -9.15
C ARG A 48 4.37 -4.76 -8.56
N LEU A 49 4.26 -4.60 -7.25
CA LEU A 49 4.75 -3.39 -6.55
C LEU A 49 6.22 -3.14 -6.90
N ARG A 50 7.09 -4.15 -6.72
CA ARG A 50 8.52 -4.05 -7.06
C ARG A 50 8.76 -3.66 -8.51
N ARG A 51 8.04 -4.26 -9.45
CA ARG A 51 8.15 -3.93 -10.87
C ARG A 51 7.76 -2.47 -11.16
N VAL A 52 6.69 -1.98 -10.54
CA VAL A 52 6.24 -0.58 -10.70
C VAL A 52 7.26 0.38 -10.11
N LEU A 53 7.79 0.08 -8.93
CA LEU A 53 8.81 0.91 -8.27
C LEU A 53 10.13 0.93 -9.05
N ALA A 54 10.57 -0.21 -9.58
CA ALA A 54 11.81 -0.31 -10.37
C ALA A 54 11.73 0.44 -11.71
N GLY A 55 10.53 0.51 -12.32
CA GLY A 55 10.28 1.27 -13.54
C GLY A 55 9.89 2.73 -13.32
N ALA A 56 9.88 3.20 -12.07
CA ALA A 56 9.42 4.54 -11.74
C ALA A 56 10.45 5.61 -12.14
N HIS A 57 9.95 6.77 -12.57
CA HIS A 57 10.77 7.93 -12.89
C HIS A 57 10.79 8.95 -11.72
N MET A 58 11.77 9.85 -11.76
CA MET A 58 11.87 10.96 -10.81
C MET A 58 10.56 11.77 -10.76
N GLY A 59 10.11 12.08 -9.55
CA GLY A 59 8.85 12.77 -9.31
C GLY A 59 7.66 11.86 -8.99
N LEU A 60 7.84 10.53 -8.94
CA LEU A 60 6.81 9.60 -8.47
C LEU A 60 6.34 9.99 -7.06
N GLN A 61 5.01 10.07 -6.88
CA GLN A 61 4.36 10.20 -5.58
C GLN A 61 3.73 8.86 -5.21
N VAL A 62 4.02 8.37 -4.01
CA VAL A 62 3.50 7.10 -3.49
C VAL A 62 2.49 7.40 -2.40
N TYR A 63 1.27 6.91 -2.56
CA TYR A 63 0.20 7.05 -1.58
C TYR A 63 -0.12 5.67 -1.00
N LEU A 64 0.07 5.51 0.30
CA LEU A 64 -0.15 4.27 1.03
C LEU A 64 -1.31 4.45 2.01
N ALA A 65 -2.36 3.65 1.85
CA ALA A 65 -3.51 3.66 2.74
C ALA A 65 -3.85 2.23 3.19
N GLY A 66 -3.95 2.01 4.50
CA GLY A 66 -4.31 0.70 5.04
C GLY A 66 -3.86 0.49 6.48
N THR A 67 -3.88 -0.76 6.92
CA THR A 67 -3.37 -1.17 8.23
C THR A 67 -1.87 -0.89 8.33
N GLU A 68 -1.38 -0.64 9.55
CA GLU A 68 0.03 -0.33 9.80
C GLU A 68 1.00 -1.33 9.14
N GLY A 69 0.72 -2.63 9.21
CA GLY A 69 1.55 -3.67 8.58
C GLY A 69 1.69 -3.51 7.06
N LEU A 70 0.58 -3.20 6.35
CA LEU A 70 0.59 -2.99 4.90
C LEU A 70 1.35 -1.71 4.55
N VAL A 71 1.08 -0.62 5.27
CA VAL A 71 1.76 0.67 5.04
C VAL A 71 3.25 0.54 5.32
N GLY A 72 3.65 -0.13 6.40
CA GLY A 72 5.05 -0.34 6.77
C GLY A 72 5.81 -1.18 5.75
N GLN A 73 5.23 -2.29 5.28
CA GLN A 73 5.86 -3.14 4.27
C GLN A 73 5.99 -2.42 2.92
N ALA A 74 4.93 -1.75 2.45
CA ALA A 74 4.97 -1.02 1.19
C ALA A 74 5.93 0.18 1.24
N MET A 75 6.00 0.86 2.40
CA MET A 75 6.94 1.95 2.64
C MET A 75 8.38 1.46 2.57
N PHE A 76 8.69 0.31 3.20
CA PHE A 76 10.00 -0.31 3.14
C PHE A 76 10.43 -0.56 1.68
N GLU A 77 9.57 -1.22 0.89
CA GLU A 77 9.86 -1.48 -0.53
C GLU A 77 10.08 -0.18 -1.33
N ALA A 78 9.28 0.86 -1.08
CA ALA A 78 9.45 2.15 -1.75
C ALA A 78 10.77 2.82 -1.38
N THR A 79 11.15 2.84 -0.11
CA THR A 79 12.43 3.43 0.35
C THR A 79 13.64 2.65 -0.15
N GLU A 80 13.56 1.32 -0.23
CA GLU A 80 14.64 0.47 -0.78
C GLU A 80 14.89 0.77 -2.26
N THR A 81 13.88 1.23 -3.00
CA THR A 81 14.04 1.69 -4.40
C THR A 81 14.53 3.13 -4.54
N GLY A 82 14.87 3.80 -3.44
CA GLY A 82 15.40 5.17 -3.43
C GLY A 82 14.34 6.27 -3.47
N ILE A 83 13.06 5.95 -3.26
CA ILE A 83 12.00 6.97 -3.19
C ILE A 83 12.16 7.77 -1.89
N PRO A 84 12.27 9.10 -1.94
CA PRO A 84 12.44 9.91 -0.75
C PRO A 84 11.17 9.89 0.11
N HIS A 85 11.34 9.91 1.43
CA HIS A 85 10.22 9.93 2.38
C HIS A 85 9.22 11.06 2.14
N SER A 86 9.67 12.22 1.64
CA SER A 86 8.81 13.36 1.31
C SER A 86 7.84 13.08 0.16
N ALA A 87 8.12 12.07 -0.68
CA ALA A 87 7.25 11.64 -1.77
C ALA A 87 6.32 10.48 -1.38
N ILE A 88 6.38 10.01 -0.12
CA ILE A 88 5.57 8.89 0.39
C ILE A 88 4.56 9.44 1.39
N GLN A 89 3.29 9.51 0.97
CA GLN A 89 2.19 9.88 1.82
C GLN A 89 1.50 8.64 2.38
N LYS A 90 1.25 8.67 3.69
CA LYS A 90 0.75 7.52 4.43
C LYS A 90 -0.49 7.91 5.21
N GLU A 91 -1.49 7.06 5.12
CA GLU A 91 -2.70 7.18 5.92
C GLU A 91 -3.03 5.83 6.54
N HIS A 92 -3.13 5.80 7.86
CA HIS A 92 -3.60 4.61 8.54
C HIS A 92 -5.12 4.48 8.37
N ARG A 93 -5.56 3.37 7.78
CA ARG A 93 -6.97 3.04 7.57
C ARG A 93 -7.23 1.58 7.90
N GLY A 94 -8.17 1.32 8.81
CA GLY A 94 -8.56 -0.02 9.21
C GLY A 94 -8.24 -0.30 10.68
N SER A 95 -7.90 -1.56 10.99
CA SER A 95 -7.65 -2.00 12.36
C SER A 95 -6.41 -1.33 12.96
N THR A 96 -6.47 -1.01 14.25
CA THR A 96 -5.30 -0.58 15.06
C THR A 96 -4.39 -1.74 15.47
N ALA A 97 -4.63 -2.95 14.93
CA ALA A 97 -3.80 -4.10 15.16
C ALA A 97 -2.41 -3.89 14.54
N ARG A 98 -1.37 -4.21 15.31
CA ARG A 98 0.03 -3.93 14.99
C ARG A 98 0.79 -5.22 14.69
N ARG A 99 1.88 -5.06 13.94
CA ARG A 99 2.91 -6.08 13.77
C ARG A 99 3.95 -5.91 14.87
N VAL A 100 4.06 -6.87 15.78
CA VAL A 100 4.92 -6.75 16.97
C VAL A 100 6.08 -7.73 16.87
N GLN A 101 7.31 -7.24 17.09
CA GLN A 101 8.49 -8.08 17.23
C GLN A 101 8.72 -8.43 18.70
N CYS A 102 8.77 -9.72 19.02
CA CYS A 102 9.16 -10.18 20.34
C CYS A 102 10.64 -9.84 20.61
N VAL A 103 10.93 -9.19 21.74
CA VAL A 103 12.31 -8.83 22.09
C VAL A 103 13.22 -10.04 22.32
N HIS A 104 12.64 -11.16 22.79
CA HIS A 104 13.36 -12.36 23.19
C HIS A 104 13.72 -13.27 22.01
N CYS A 105 12.74 -13.59 21.16
CA CYS A 105 12.97 -14.53 20.05
C CYS A 105 13.05 -13.85 18.68
N LYS A 106 12.85 -12.53 18.61
CA LYS A 106 12.73 -11.76 17.36
C LYS A 106 11.62 -12.24 16.43
N GLY A 107 10.79 -13.19 16.88
CA GLY A 107 9.60 -13.64 16.20
C GLY A 107 8.62 -12.49 16.01
N ILE A 108 7.91 -12.52 14.89
CA ILE A 108 6.93 -11.50 14.55
C ILE A 108 5.53 -12.06 14.71
N THR A 109 4.69 -11.36 15.46
CA THR A 109 3.26 -11.64 15.60
C THR A 109 2.47 -10.56 14.88
N GLU A 110 1.61 -10.98 13.96
CA GLU A 110 0.70 -10.10 13.23
C GLU A 110 -0.59 -9.84 14.04
N ASP A 111 -1.31 -8.78 13.67
CA ASP A 111 -2.66 -8.48 14.16
C ASP A 111 -2.79 -8.37 15.70
N VAL A 112 -1.76 -7.87 16.39
CA VAL A 112 -1.77 -7.69 17.84
C VAL A 112 -2.50 -6.40 18.22
N THR A 113 -3.63 -6.53 18.93
CA THR A 113 -4.43 -5.38 19.40
C THR A 113 -4.22 -5.05 20.87
N ARG A 114 -3.60 -5.93 21.65
CA ARG A 114 -3.36 -5.75 23.07
C ARG A 114 -1.92 -6.11 23.38
N ASP A 115 -1.26 -5.26 24.16
CA ASP A 115 0.08 -5.57 24.65
C ASP A 115 0.01 -6.83 25.54
N PRO A 116 0.93 -7.79 25.35
CA PRO A 116 1.06 -8.95 26.23
C PRO A 116 1.63 -8.58 27.61
#